data_AF-F8A6F9-F1
#
_entry.id   AF-F8A6F9-F1
#
_cell.length_a   1.000
_cell.length_b   1.000
_cell.length_c   1.000
_cell.angle_alpha   90.00
_cell.angle_beta   90.00
_cell.angle_gamma   90.00
#
_symmetry.space_group_name_H-M   'P 1'
#
loop_
_entity.id
_entity.type
_entity.pdbx_description
1 polymer ?
#
loop_
_entity_poly.entity_id
_entity_poly.type
_entity_poly.pdbx_seq_one_letter_code
_entity_poly.pdbx_strand_id
1 'polypeptide(L)'
;MTDSAPPFVVPRPDALDALREIDLVLASLHAIASDEHARDDDWYGREPARFVDGWRVTRRLAHARRLLDPGFDHDIGPDGMDEAERACAGSPYWVSSETPAPGR
;
A
#
# COMPACT_ATOMS: atom_id res chain seq x y z
N MET A 1 14.26 12.92 -29.92
CA MET A 1 13.83 13.75 -28.78
C MET A 1 13.62 12.82 -27.61
N THR A 2 14.59 12.73 -26.70
CA THR A 2 14.38 12.11 -25.39
C THR A 2 13.55 13.10 -24.58
N ASP A 3 12.25 12.88 -24.53
CA ASP A 3 11.37 13.56 -23.60
C ASP A 3 11.74 13.03 -22.21
N SER A 4 12.65 13.74 -21.54
CA SER A 4 12.98 13.43 -20.16
C SER A 4 11.85 14.02 -19.35
N ALA A 5 10.89 13.18 -18.97
CA ALA A 5 9.86 13.56 -18.01
C ALA A 5 10.53 14.30 -16.83
N PRO A 6 9.89 15.35 -16.28
CA PRO A 6 10.41 16.06 -15.13
C PRO A 6 10.71 15.05 -14.01
N PRO A 7 11.78 15.25 -13.24
CA PRO A 7 12.11 14.32 -12.16
C PRO A 7 10.92 14.20 -11.22
N PHE A 8 10.63 12.98 -10.78
CA PHE A 8 9.70 12.73 -9.69
C PHE A 8 10.18 13.47 -8.44
N VAL A 9 9.44 14.50 -8.02
CA VAL A 9 9.77 15.31 -6.84
C VAL A 9 8.63 15.20 -5.84
N VAL A 10 8.90 14.49 -4.74
CA VAL A 10 8.06 14.54 -3.54
C VAL A 10 8.76 15.46 -2.53
N PRO A 11 8.07 16.44 -1.93
CA PRO A 11 8.64 17.24 -0.86
C PRO A 11 9.19 16.34 0.25
N ARG A 12 10.40 16.64 0.73
CA ARG A 12 11.04 15.83 1.79
C ARG A 12 10.12 15.58 3.01
N PRO A 13 9.33 16.56 3.51
CA PRO A 13 8.38 16.31 4.58
C PRO A 13 7.34 15.23 4.23
N ASP A 14 6.73 15.33 3.05
CA ASP A 14 5.71 14.38 2.59
C ASP A 14 6.29 12.97 2.39
N ALA A 15 7.51 12.88 1.85
CA ALA A 15 8.23 11.61 1.71
C ALA A 15 8.51 10.96 3.08
N LEU A 16 8.93 11.76 4.07
CA LEU A 16 9.17 11.27 5.43
C LEU A 16 7.88 10.85 6.13
N ASP A 17 6.79 11.58 5.94
CA ASP A 17 5.51 11.22 6.55
C ASP A 17 4.91 9.97 5.92
N ALA A 18 5.03 9.80 4.59
CA ALA A 18 4.68 8.55 3.93
C ALA A 18 5.52 7.37 4.45
N LEU A 19 6.84 7.55 4.58
CA LEU A 19 7.75 6.52 5.11
C LEU A 19 7.40 6.15 6.56
N ARG A 20 7.06 7.13 7.42
CA ARG A 20 6.66 6.86 8.81
C ARG A 20 5.42 5.97 8.88
N GLU A 21 4.41 6.24 8.04
CA GLU A 21 3.19 5.42 8.00
C GLU A 21 3.48 4.00 7.48
N ILE A 22 4.34 3.87 6.46
CA ILE A 22 4.75 2.56 5.92
C ILE A 22 5.58 1.77 6.95
N ASP A 23 6.58 2.39 7.56
CA ASP A 23 7.47 1.75 8.54
C ASP A 23 6.71 1.31 9.78
N LEU A 24 5.74 2.10 10.25
CA LEU A 24 4.86 1.70 11.34
C LEU A 24 4.13 0.39 11.00
N VAL A 25 3.53 0.33 9.82
CA VAL A 25 2.79 -0.87 9.38
C VAL A 25 3.72 -2.07 9.26
N LEU A 26 4.87 -1.91 8.60
CA LEU A 26 5.83 -3.00 8.40
C LEU A 26 6.41 -3.52 9.73
N ALA A 27 6.84 -2.63 10.61
CA ALA A 27 7.41 -3.00 11.90
C ALA A 27 6.37 -3.70 12.78
N SER A 28 5.13 -3.21 12.81
CA SER A 28 4.05 -3.85 13.57
C SER A 28 3.67 -5.22 13.01
N LEU A 29 3.54 -5.38 11.69
CA LEU A 29 3.29 -6.68 11.07
C LEU A 29 4.43 -7.67 11.35
N HIS A 30 5.68 -7.21 11.28
CA HIS A 30 6.84 -8.04 11.61
C HIS A 30 6.82 -8.48 13.08
N ALA A 31 6.48 -7.58 14.01
CA ALA A 31 6.36 -7.90 15.43
C ALA A 31 5.25 -8.94 15.68
N ILE A 32 4.07 -8.76 15.08
CA ILE A 32 2.94 -9.71 15.19
C ILE A 32 3.34 -11.08 14.63
N ALA A 33 3.99 -11.12 13.47
CA ALA A 33 4.42 -12.37 12.84
C ALA A 33 5.56 -13.08 13.60
N SER A 34 6.34 -12.33 14.39
CA SER A 34 7.47 -12.86 15.16
C SER A 34 7.12 -13.18 16.62
N ASP A 35 5.89 -12.91 17.03
CA ASP A 35 5.40 -13.22 18.37
C ASP A 35 5.40 -14.74 18.61
N GLU A 36 5.67 -15.17 19.84
CA GLU A 36 5.65 -16.59 20.19
C GLU A 36 4.27 -17.24 19.99
N HIS A 37 3.20 -16.45 20.12
CA HIS A 37 1.80 -16.84 19.91
C HIS A 37 1.42 -16.91 18.44
N ALA A 38 2.28 -16.49 17.50
CA ALA A 38 1.96 -16.53 16.07
C ALA A 38 1.75 -17.96 15.51
N ARG A 39 2.09 -19.00 16.29
CA ARG A 39 1.80 -20.41 15.97
C ARG A 39 0.41 -20.88 16.40
N ASP A 40 -0.31 -20.07 17.17
CA ASP A 40 -1.70 -20.32 17.56
C ASP A 40 -2.61 -19.71 16.50
N ASP A 41 -3.32 -20.55 15.74
CA ASP A 41 -4.20 -20.13 14.64
C ASP A 41 -5.29 -19.15 15.10
N ASP A 42 -5.76 -19.33 16.32
CA ASP A 42 -6.82 -18.55 16.95
C ASP A 42 -6.32 -17.14 17.28
N TRP A 43 -5.11 -17.05 17.84
CA TRP A 43 -4.41 -15.79 18.05
C TRP A 43 -4.07 -15.10 16.72
N TYR A 44 -3.52 -15.86 15.76
CA TYR A 44 -3.08 -15.35 14.47
C TYR A 44 -4.24 -14.91 13.57
N GLY A 45 -5.44 -15.46 13.76
CA GLY A 45 -6.66 -14.97 13.11
C GLY A 45 -7.18 -13.64 13.70
N ARG A 46 -6.92 -13.37 14.98
CA ARG A 46 -7.47 -12.21 15.69
C ARG A 46 -6.54 -11.02 15.76
N GLU A 47 -5.27 -11.22 16.09
CA GLU A 47 -4.36 -10.13 16.40
C GLU A 47 -3.98 -9.27 15.17
N PRO A 48 -3.67 -9.85 13.99
CA PRO A 48 -3.50 -9.06 12.77
C PRO A 48 -4.75 -8.27 12.38
N ALA A 49 -5.94 -8.86 12.52
CA ALA A 49 -7.20 -8.17 12.24
C ALA A 49 -7.41 -6.99 13.20
N ARG A 50 -7.17 -7.20 14.50
CA ARG A 50 -7.22 -6.15 15.52
C ARG A 50 -6.22 -5.04 15.24
N PHE A 51 -5.01 -5.37 14.77
CA PHE A 51 -4.02 -4.38 14.37
C PHE A 51 -4.51 -3.57 13.17
N VAL A 52 -4.95 -4.23 12.09
CA VAL A 52 -5.44 -3.58 10.87
C VAL A 52 -6.57 -2.59 11.17
N ASP A 53 -7.57 -3.03 11.93
CA ASP A 53 -8.75 -2.21 12.24
C ASP A 53 -8.46 -1.15 13.31
N GLY A 54 -7.84 -1.56 14.42
CA GLY A 54 -7.57 -0.71 15.57
C GLY A 54 -6.57 0.41 15.27
N TRP A 55 -5.54 0.11 14.48
CA TRP A 55 -4.53 1.08 14.06
C TRP A 55 -4.87 1.77 12.75
N ARG A 56 -6.01 1.43 12.13
CA ARG A 56 -6.50 2.02 10.87
C ARG A 56 -5.48 1.90 9.74
N VAL A 57 -4.86 0.73 9.61
CA VAL A 57 -3.76 0.47 8.65
C VAL A 57 -4.12 0.88 7.22
N THR A 58 -5.33 0.56 6.77
CA THR A 58 -5.81 0.93 5.43
C THR A 58 -5.83 2.45 5.21
N ARG A 59 -6.22 3.23 6.22
CA ARG A 59 -6.22 4.71 6.16
C ARG A 59 -4.81 5.27 6.18
N ARG A 60 -3.90 4.67 6.94
CA ARG A 60 -2.48 5.05 7.00
C ARG A 60 -1.80 4.83 5.65
N LEU A 61 -1.99 3.66 5.05
CA LEU A 61 -1.45 3.36 3.71
C LEU A 61 -2.07 4.24 2.63
N ALA A 62 -3.37 4.53 2.71
CA ALA A 62 -4.02 5.48 1.80
C ALA A 62 -3.46 6.91 1.96
N HIS A 63 -3.15 7.32 3.19
CA HIS A 63 -2.50 8.60 3.45
C HIS A 63 -1.09 8.66 2.88
N ALA A 64 -0.28 7.61 3.10
CA ALA A 64 1.06 7.50 2.52
C ALA A 64 1.02 7.56 0.99
N ARG A 65 0.09 6.82 0.36
CA ARG A 65 -0.12 6.88 -1.09
C ARG A 65 -0.46 8.30 -1.53
N ARG A 66 -1.41 8.97 -0.86
CA ARG A 66 -1.81 10.35 -1.19
C ARG A 66 -0.65 11.36 -1.10
N LEU A 67 0.31 11.16 -0.20
CA LEU A 67 1.48 12.03 -0.10
C LEU A 67 2.46 11.84 -1.26
N LEU A 68 2.52 10.64 -1.84
CA LEU A 68 3.37 10.30 -2.98
C LEU A 68 2.68 10.58 -4.33
N ASP A 69 1.35 10.51 -4.36
CA ASP A 69 0.48 10.66 -5.53
C ASP A 69 0.78 11.88 -6.42
N PRO A 70 1.05 13.09 -5.86
CA PRO A 70 1.28 14.28 -6.69
C PRO A 70 2.54 14.21 -7.57
N GLY A 71 3.41 13.23 -7.34
CA GLY A 71 4.58 13.00 -8.18
C GLY A 71 4.28 12.20 -9.45
N PHE A 72 3.09 11.64 -9.60
CA PHE A 72 2.69 10.83 -10.76
C PHE A 72 1.87 11.63 -11.77
N ASP A 73 1.94 11.20 -13.03
CA ASP A 73 1.07 11.67 -14.09
C ASP A 73 -0.32 11.04 -13.96
N HIS A 74 -1.34 11.90 -13.96
CA HIS A 74 -2.76 11.54 -13.85
C HIS A 74 -3.50 11.58 -15.20
N ASP A 75 -2.80 11.85 -16.30
CA ASP A 75 -3.38 11.77 -17.63
C ASP A 75 -3.76 10.32 -17.95
N ILE A 76 -5.06 10.12 -18.24
CA ILE A 76 -5.61 8.81 -18.57
C ILE A 76 -5.20 8.44 -20.00
N GLY A 77 -4.42 7.36 -20.10
CA GLY A 77 -3.94 6.85 -21.38
C GLY A 77 -5.02 6.10 -22.19
N PRO A 78 -4.68 5.65 -23.41
CA PRO A 78 -5.57 4.84 -24.26
C PRO A 78 -6.00 3.50 -23.62
N ASP A 79 -5.25 3.03 -22.63
CA ASP A 79 -5.52 1.84 -21.83
C ASP A 79 -6.47 2.11 -20.64
N GLY A 80 -6.95 3.36 -20.48
CA GLY A 80 -7.88 3.75 -19.43
C GLY A 80 -7.24 3.86 -18.04
N MET A 81 -5.90 3.89 -17.96
CA MET A 81 -5.16 3.95 -16.71
C MET A 81 -4.28 5.21 -16.63
N ASP A 82 -4.10 5.74 -15.43
CA ASP A 82 -3.04 6.72 -15.14
C ASP A 82 -1.65 6.05 -14.98
N GLU A 83 -0.59 6.84 -14.74
CA GLU A 83 0.77 6.30 -14.56
C GLU A 83 0.85 5.31 -13.39
N ALA A 84 0.29 5.68 -12.23
CA ALA A 84 0.36 4.88 -11.01
C ALA A 84 -0.44 3.57 -11.14
N GLU A 85 -1.63 3.64 -11.74
CA GLU A 85 -2.47 2.50 -12.08
C GLU A 85 -1.76 1.54 -13.04
N ARG A 86 -1.15 2.07 -14.11
CA ARG A 86 -0.39 1.27 -15.08
C ARG A 86 0.81 0.58 -14.43
N ALA A 87 1.54 1.30 -13.57
CA ALA A 87 2.66 0.73 -12.81
C ALA A 87 2.20 -0.38 -11.84
N CYS A 88 0.98 -0.26 -11.29
CA CYS A 88 0.41 -1.22 -10.35
C CYS A 88 -0.41 -2.34 -11.01
N ALA A 89 -0.65 -2.29 -12.31
CA ALA A 89 -1.59 -3.20 -12.99
C ALA A 89 -1.19 -4.68 -12.90
N GLY A 90 0.11 -4.98 -12.83
CA GLY A 90 0.65 -6.34 -12.70
C GLY A 90 0.85 -6.81 -11.25
N SER A 91 0.57 -5.98 -10.25
CA SER A 91 0.77 -6.35 -8.86
C SER A 91 -0.28 -7.39 -8.44
N PRO A 92 0.12 -8.57 -7.94
CA PRO A 92 -0.83 -9.55 -7.43
C PRO A 92 -1.58 -8.93 -6.25
N TYR A 93 -2.90 -9.09 -6.25
CA TYR A 93 -3.75 -8.64 -5.15
C TYR A 93 -4.35 -9.85 -4.44
N TRP A 94 -4.63 -9.67 -3.14
CA TRP A 94 -5.27 -10.71 -2.37
C TRP A 94 -6.71 -10.92 -2.85
N VAL A 95 -7.06 -12.18 -3.09
CA VAL A 95 -8.39 -12.62 -3.47
C VAL A 95 -8.89 -13.53 -2.36
N SER A 96 -10.10 -13.29 -1.87
CA SER A 96 -10.72 -14.22 -0.93
C SER A 96 -10.87 -15.58 -1.60
N SER A 97 -10.65 -16.67 -0.86
CA SER A 97 -10.97 -18.02 -1.33
C SER A 97 -12.46 -18.19 -1.67
N GLU A 98 -13.32 -17.29 -1.18
CA GLU A 98 -14.77 -17.32 -1.36
C GLU A 98 -15.29 -16.35 -2.43
N THR A 99 -14.49 -15.36 -2.84
CA THR A 99 -14.92 -14.34 -3.82
C THR A 99 -13.86 -14.21 -4.91
N PRO A 100 -14.15 -14.61 -6.15
CA PRO A 100 -13.20 -14.48 -7.23
C PRO A 100 -12.88 -13.00 -7.49
N ALA A 101 -11.64 -12.78 -7.89
CA ALA A 101 -11.08 -11.51 -8.29
C ALA A 101 -12.02 -10.75 -9.23
N PRO A 102 -12.39 -9.48 -8.98
CA PRO A 102 -13.11 -8.69 -9.96
C PRO A 102 -12.27 -8.62 -11.25
N GLY A 103 -12.88 -8.98 -12.38
CA GLY A 103 -12.24 -8.86 -13.69
C GLY A 103 -11.82 -7.41 -13.90
N ARG A 104 -10.52 -7.16 -13.98
CA ARG A 104 -9.96 -5.90 -14.46
C ARG A 104 -9.96 -5.90 -15.98
#